data_AF-A0A497B7W6-F1
#
_entry.id   AF-A0A497B7W6-F1
#
_cell.length_a   1.000
_cell.length_b   1.000
_cell.length_c   1.000
_cell.angle_alpha   90.00
_cell.angle_beta   90.00
_cell.angle_gamma   90.00
#
_symmetry.space_group_name_H-M   'P 1'
#
loop_
_entity.id
_entity.type
_entity.pdbx_description
1 polymer ?
#
loop_
_entity_poly.entity_id
_entity_poly.type
_entity_poly.pdbx_seq_one_letter_code
_entity_poly.pdbx_strand_id
1 'polypeptide(L)'
;MVFTAGSIAGQIGLGLFFAILLHQRWVKGRNVFRSIFLIPWVIAGVIVGYTWRFVYDPRAGLLNRFLIALGIMPTPWLISPRTVMIAAIVTNIWRGVGFDLLVQLAGLQSIDLDLLDAAAVDGASGTQLIYYIVLPLLKPFLLISLIVDTIATLNLFDLIFILTGGGPMYRTEVMSLYMYHLAFDQGYLGRGSAVSVILLLITLGLVMLYIFLFEEEAARV
;
A
#
# COMPACT_ATOMS: atom_id res chain seq x y z
N MET A 1 5.74 12.99 -0.26
CA MET A 1 4.31 13.04 -0.65
C MET A 1 3.99 12.14 -1.84
N VAL A 2 4.70 12.24 -2.98
CA VAL A 2 4.47 11.37 -4.15
C VAL A 2 4.57 9.88 -3.80
N PHE A 3 5.60 9.48 -3.06
CA PHE A 3 5.77 8.10 -2.60
C PHE A 3 4.57 7.60 -1.79
N THR A 4 4.18 8.36 -0.77
CA THR A 4 3.07 8.03 0.13
C THR A 4 1.74 7.95 -0.61
N ALA A 5 1.37 9.01 -1.33
CA ALA A 5 0.09 9.05 -2.05
C ALA A 5 0.00 7.99 -3.15
N GLY A 6 1.07 7.79 -3.92
CA GLY A 6 1.12 6.78 -4.98
C GLY A 6 1.07 5.35 -4.42
N SER A 7 1.75 5.10 -3.30
CA SER A 7 1.69 3.79 -2.64
C SER A 7 0.29 3.49 -2.14
N ILE A 8 -0.30 4.40 -1.36
CA ILE A 8 -1.62 4.18 -0.74
C ILE A 8 -2.71 4.06 -1.81
N ALA A 9 -2.71 4.94 -2.82
CA ALA A 9 -3.68 4.86 -3.91
C ALA A 9 -3.57 3.53 -4.68
N GLY A 10 -2.33 3.05 -4.89
CA GLY A 10 -2.08 1.77 -5.55
C GLY A 10 -2.46 0.56 -4.70
N GLN A 11 -2.16 0.59 -3.39
CA GLN A 11 -2.51 -0.47 -2.43
C GLN A 11 -4.03 -0.59 -2.34
N ILE A 12 -4.73 0.52 -2.08
CA ILE A 12 -6.19 0.52 -1.93
C ILE A 12 -6.86 0.16 -3.25
N GLY A 13 -6.41 0.75 -4.36
CA GLY A 13 -7.01 0.52 -5.68
C GLY A 13 -6.86 -0.94 -6.14
N LEU A 14 -5.66 -1.51 -6.01
CA LEU A 14 -5.43 -2.92 -6.36
C LEU A 14 -6.07 -3.87 -5.34
N GLY A 15 -6.04 -3.52 -4.06
CA GLY A 15 -6.73 -4.25 -3.00
C GLY A 15 -8.21 -4.38 -3.32
N LEU A 16 -8.84 -3.28 -3.75
CA LEU A 16 -10.27 -3.24 -4.05
C LEU A 16 -10.59 -4.05 -5.29
N PHE A 17 -9.77 -3.88 -6.33
CA PHE A 17 -9.89 -4.66 -7.56
C PHE A 17 -9.85 -6.17 -7.27
N PHE A 18 -8.85 -6.64 -6.52
CA PHE A 18 -8.73 -8.05 -6.19
C PHE A 18 -9.77 -8.51 -5.16
N ALA A 19 -10.20 -7.66 -4.23
CA ALA A 19 -11.26 -7.98 -3.28
C ALA A 19 -12.59 -8.23 -4.02
N ILE A 20 -12.97 -7.33 -4.94
CA ILE A 20 -14.17 -7.49 -5.78
C ILE A 20 -14.05 -8.77 -6.62
N LEU A 21 -12.90 -9.02 -7.23
CA LEU A 21 -12.66 -10.22 -8.03
C LEU A 21 -12.82 -11.50 -7.18
N LEU A 22 -12.16 -11.58 -6.02
CA LEU A 22 -12.22 -12.74 -5.13
C LEU A 22 -13.57 -12.91 -4.44
N HIS A 23 -14.39 -11.86 -4.38
CA HIS A 23 -15.76 -11.95 -3.86
C HIS A 23 -16.70 -12.67 -4.85
N GLN A 24 -16.39 -12.69 -6.16
CA GLN A 24 -17.23 -13.29 -7.20
C GLN A 24 -17.40 -14.80 -7.06
N ARG A 25 -18.65 -15.30 -7.09
CA ARG A 25 -19.01 -16.73 -6.86
C ARG A 25 -18.24 -17.72 -7.74
N TRP A 26 -17.84 -17.33 -8.95
CA TRP A 26 -17.12 -18.18 -9.91
C TRP A 26 -15.63 -18.39 -9.59
N VAL A 27 -15.01 -17.57 -8.74
CA VAL A 27 -13.60 -17.72 -8.39
C VAL A 27 -13.40 -18.87 -7.40
N LYS A 28 -12.74 -19.93 -7.88
CA LYS A 28 -12.31 -21.08 -7.06
C LYS A 28 -10.93 -20.80 -6.43
N GLY A 29 -10.66 -21.39 -5.26
CA GLY A 29 -9.35 -21.25 -4.60
C GLY A 29 -9.10 -19.92 -3.90
N ARG A 30 -10.16 -19.20 -3.51
CA ARG A 30 -10.08 -17.88 -2.84
C ARG A 30 -9.09 -17.83 -1.67
N ASN A 31 -9.07 -18.88 -0.85
CA ASN A 31 -8.16 -18.96 0.30
C ASN A 31 -6.68 -19.00 -0.12
N VAL A 32 -6.37 -19.68 -1.22
CA VAL A 32 -4.99 -19.73 -1.75
C VAL A 32 -4.56 -18.34 -2.24
N PHE A 33 -5.43 -17.65 -2.99
CA PHE A 33 -5.14 -16.29 -3.42
C PHE A 33 -4.94 -15.34 -2.25
N ARG A 34 -5.83 -15.37 -1.24
CA ARG A 34 -5.68 -14.59 0.00
C ARG A 34 -4.32 -14.83 0.65
N SER A 35 -3.91 -16.10 0.80
CA SER A 35 -2.60 -16.46 1.35
C SER A 35 -1.45 -15.90 0.52
N ILE A 36 -1.50 -16.01 -0.81
CA ILE A 36 -0.45 -15.49 -1.70
C ILE A 36 -0.28 -13.98 -1.54
N PHE A 37 -1.38 -13.23 -1.51
CA PHE A 37 -1.33 -11.77 -1.34
C PHE A 37 -0.87 -11.34 0.05
N LEU A 38 -1.09 -12.16 1.08
CA LEU A 38 -0.68 -11.86 2.45
C LEU A 38 0.80 -12.11 2.73
N ILE A 39 1.41 -13.07 2.05
CA ILE A 39 2.82 -13.43 2.27
C ILE A 39 3.74 -12.20 2.22
N PRO A 40 3.68 -11.33 1.18
CA PRO A 40 4.48 -10.10 1.13
C PRO A 40 4.33 -9.17 2.34
N TRP A 41 3.12 -9.07 2.89
CA TRP A 41 2.81 -8.16 4.00
C TRP A 41 3.42 -8.63 5.33
N VAL A 42 3.46 -9.95 5.54
CA VAL A 42 3.98 -10.58 6.77
C VAL A 42 5.52 -10.63 6.79
N ILE A 43 6.15 -10.64 5.61
CA ILE A 43 7.62 -10.68 5.50
C ILE A 43 8.24 -9.35 5.94
N ALA A 44 9.39 -9.43 6.63
CA ALA A 44 10.15 -8.26 7.06
C ALA A 44 10.53 -7.35 5.86
N GLY A 45 10.41 -6.03 6.01
CA GLY A 45 10.65 -5.08 4.92
C GLY A 45 12.09 -5.13 4.39
N VAL A 46 13.06 -5.54 5.22
CA VAL A 46 14.45 -5.81 4.78
C VAL A 46 14.51 -6.91 3.71
N ILE A 47 13.80 -8.03 3.90
CA ILE A 47 13.77 -9.14 2.94
C ILE A 47 13.07 -8.69 1.66
N VAL A 48 11.98 -7.94 1.79
CA VAL A 48 11.28 -7.33 0.63
C VAL A 48 12.24 -6.43 -0.15
N GLY A 49 12.99 -5.56 0.54
CA GLY A 49 13.98 -4.67 -0.06
C GLY A 49 15.04 -5.43 -0.86
N TYR A 50 15.66 -6.46 -0.29
CA TYR A 50 16.66 -7.27 -1.01
C TYR A 50 16.06 -8.03 -2.20
N THR A 51 14.86 -8.58 -2.03
CA THR A 51 14.14 -9.28 -3.11
C THR A 51 13.92 -8.35 -4.30
N TRP A 52 13.44 -7.14 -4.04
CA TRP A 52 13.18 -6.17 -5.10
C TRP A 52 14.43 -5.52 -5.67
N ARG A 53 15.52 -5.37 -4.91
CA ARG A 53 16.83 -5.01 -5.48
C ARG A 53 17.30 -6.02 -6.53
N PHE A 54 17.11 -7.31 -6.27
CA PHE A 54 17.43 -8.35 -7.25
C PHE A 54 16.52 -8.26 -8.48
N VAL A 55 15.21 -8.07 -8.28
CA VAL A 55 14.24 -7.91 -9.40
C VAL A 55 14.59 -6.72 -10.29
N TYR A 56 15.01 -5.61 -9.68
CA TYR A 56 15.37 -4.37 -10.37
C TYR A 56 16.82 -4.30 -10.86
N ASP A 57 17.62 -5.36 -10.66
CA ASP A 57 19.02 -5.34 -11.08
C ASP A 57 19.13 -5.06 -12.61
N PRO A 58 19.93 -4.06 -13.03
CA PRO A 58 20.01 -3.67 -14.42
C PRO A 58 20.49 -4.77 -15.38
N ARG A 59 21.32 -5.71 -14.90
CA ARG A 59 22.02 -6.71 -15.72
C ARG A 59 21.39 -8.10 -15.61
N ALA A 60 21.02 -8.51 -14.41
CA ALA A 60 20.54 -9.84 -14.09
C ALA A 60 19.08 -9.87 -13.63
N GLY A 61 18.44 -8.71 -13.44
CA GLY A 61 17.12 -8.61 -12.85
C GLY A 61 16.00 -9.16 -13.74
N LEU A 62 15.02 -9.78 -13.08
CA LEU A 62 13.86 -10.39 -13.75
C LEU A 62 13.05 -9.37 -14.55
N LEU A 63 12.92 -8.13 -14.05
CA LEU A 63 12.10 -7.12 -14.71
C LEU A 63 12.72 -6.67 -16.04
N ASN A 64 14.03 -6.40 -16.08
CA ASN A 64 14.68 -6.02 -17.32
C ASN A 64 14.76 -7.18 -18.31
N ARG A 65 14.94 -8.43 -17.85
CA ARG A 65 14.86 -9.61 -18.73
C ARG A 65 13.50 -9.71 -19.41
N PHE A 66 12.43 -9.51 -18.65
CA PHE A 66 11.08 -9.48 -19.19
C PHE A 66 10.87 -8.33 -20.20
N LEU A 67 11.34 -7.12 -19.90
CA LEU A 67 11.28 -5.98 -20.82
C LEU A 67 12.04 -6.24 -22.13
N ILE A 68 13.26 -6.79 -22.04
CA ILE A 68 14.07 -7.13 -23.21
C ILE A 68 13.37 -8.18 -24.08
N ALA A 69 12.72 -9.18 -23.48
CA ALA A 69 11.93 -10.17 -24.21
C ALA A 69 10.75 -9.56 -24.98
N LEU A 70 10.23 -8.42 -24.52
CA LEU A 70 9.21 -7.62 -25.20
C LEU A 70 9.80 -6.59 -26.19
N GLY A 71 11.12 -6.57 -26.38
CA GLY A 71 11.82 -5.61 -27.26
C GLY A 71 12.04 -4.22 -26.65
N ILE A 72 11.84 -4.05 -25.33
CA ILE A 72 12.02 -2.80 -24.61
C ILE A 72 13.44 -2.72 -24.05
N MET A 73 14.09 -1.56 -24.17
CA MET A 73 15.44 -1.35 -23.64
C MET A 73 15.49 -1.48 -22.11
N PRO A 74 16.58 -2.07 -21.55
CA PRO A 74 16.72 -2.22 -20.11
C PRO A 74 16.76 -0.85 -19.42
N THR A 75 16.07 -0.77 -18.28
CA THR A 75 15.93 0.49 -17.53
C THR A 75 16.71 0.39 -16.21
N PRO A 76 17.50 1.42 -15.83
CA PRO A 76 18.21 1.44 -14.56
C PRO A 76 17.30 1.91 -13.41
N TRP A 77 16.38 1.03 -13.00
CA TRP A 77 15.26 1.33 -12.10
C TRP A 77 15.64 2.09 -10.83
N LEU A 78 16.67 1.64 -10.11
CA LEU A 78 17.08 2.20 -8.81
C LEU A 78 18.13 3.32 -8.93
N ILE A 79 18.75 3.49 -10.11
CA ILE A 79 19.84 4.46 -10.32
C ILE A 79 19.31 5.75 -10.94
N SER A 80 18.28 5.66 -11.79
CA SER A 80 17.73 6.84 -12.47
C SER A 80 16.72 7.58 -11.58
N PRO A 81 16.88 8.92 -11.39
CA PRO A 81 15.91 9.74 -10.66
C PRO A 81 14.49 9.72 -11.24
N ARG A 82 14.34 9.34 -12.52
CA ARG A 82 13.03 9.27 -13.19
C ARG A 82 12.25 8.00 -12.83
N THR A 83 12.94 6.92 -12.49
CA THR A 83 12.33 5.58 -12.33
C THR A 83 12.33 5.12 -10.87
N VAL A 84 13.25 5.63 -10.05
CA VAL A 84 13.44 5.18 -8.66
C VAL A 84 12.19 5.33 -7.80
N MET A 85 11.45 6.42 -7.99
CA MET A 85 10.21 6.67 -7.25
C MET A 85 9.14 5.65 -7.62
N ILE A 86 9.02 5.34 -8.91
CA ILE A 86 8.05 4.35 -9.40
C ILE A 86 8.44 2.97 -8.89
N ALA A 87 9.73 2.62 -8.92
CA ALA A 87 10.23 1.34 -8.39
C ALA A 87 9.93 1.19 -6.89
N ALA A 88 10.16 2.24 -6.10
CA ALA A 88 9.83 2.24 -4.67
C ALA A 88 8.32 2.10 -4.44
N ILE A 89 7.48 2.83 -5.17
CA ILE A 89 6.01 2.77 -5.08
C ILE A 89 5.53 1.35 -5.43
N VAL A 90 5.97 0.77 -6.54
CA VAL A 90 5.58 -0.59 -6.96
C VAL A 90 5.97 -1.63 -5.92
N THR A 91 7.17 -1.51 -5.35
CA THR A 91 7.63 -2.40 -4.27
C THR A 91 6.75 -2.30 -3.04
N ASN A 92 6.39 -1.08 -2.63
CA ASN A 92 5.54 -0.86 -1.47
C ASN A 92 4.09 -1.33 -1.72
N ILE A 93 3.57 -1.11 -2.93
CA ILE A 93 2.26 -1.62 -3.36
C ILE A 93 2.23 -3.14 -3.25
N TRP A 94 3.22 -3.83 -3.83
CA TRP A 94 3.30 -5.28 -3.77
C TRP A 94 3.34 -5.82 -2.34
N ARG A 95 4.03 -5.11 -1.44
CA ARG A 95 4.07 -5.47 -0.02
C ARG A 95 2.73 -5.23 0.69
N GLY A 96 2.06 -4.11 0.43
CA GLY A 96 0.90 -3.66 1.19
C GLY A 96 -0.45 -4.16 0.68
N VAL A 97 -0.58 -4.47 -0.61
CA VAL A 97 -1.87 -4.78 -1.26
C VAL A 97 -2.63 -5.95 -0.61
N GLY A 98 -1.93 -6.89 0.03
CA GLY A 98 -2.55 -8.02 0.73
C GLY A 98 -3.36 -7.63 1.95
N PHE A 99 -2.91 -6.61 2.69
CA PHE A 99 -3.65 -6.08 3.84
C PHE A 99 -4.96 -5.44 3.38
N ASP A 100 -4.88 -4.54 2.40
CA ASP A 100 -6.04 -3.86 1.83
C ASP A 100 -7.05 -4.81 1.22
N LEU A 101 -6.57 -5.80 0.47
CA LEU A 101 -7.39 -6.88 -0.05
C LEU A 101 -8.19 -7.55 1.07
N LEU A 102 -7.58 -7.87 2.21
CA LEU A 102 -8.29 -8.53 3.31
C LEU A 102 -9.33 -7.62 3.95
N VAL A 103 -8.95 -6.38 4.28
CA VAL A 103 -9.84 -5.42 4.93
C VAL A 103 -11.06 -5.17 4.06
N GLN A 104 -10.85 -4.92 2.78
CA GLN A 104 -11.92 -4.60 1.84
C GLN A 104 -12.74 -5.84 1.48
N LEU A 105 -12.14 -7.02 1.43
CA LEU A 105 -12.87 -8.28 1.24
C LEU A 105 -13.73 -8.61 2.45
N ALA A 106 -13.29 -8.33 3.68
CA ALA A 106 -14.11 -8.44 4.87
C ALA A 106 -15.32 -7.49 4.81
N GLY A 107 -15.09 -6.24 4.38
CA GLY A 107 -16.19 -5.29 4.15
C GLY A 107 -17.18 -5.72 3.06
N LEU A 108 -16.69 -6.33 1.98
CA LEU A 108 -17.57 -6.90 0.95
C LEU A 108 -18.40 -8.07 1.50
N GLN A 109 -17.85 -8.84 2.43
CA GLN A 109 -18.53 -9.97 3.06
C GLN A 109 -19.55 -9.56 4.11
N SER A 110 -19.48 -8.34 4.65
CA SER A 110 -20.48 -7.82 5.58
C SER A 110 -21.71 -7.19 4.90
N ILE A 111 -21.67 -6.99 3.57
CA ILE A 111 -22.81 -6.48 2.82
C ILE A 111 -23.86 -7.58 2.70
N ASP A 112 -25.11 -7.25 3.05
CA ASP A 112 -26.25 -8.15 2.92
C ASP A 112 -26.49 -8.55 1.46
N LEU A 113 -26.63 -9.85 1.21
CA LEU A 113 -26.93 -10.38 -0.11
C LEU A 113 -28.33 -9.98 -0.57
N ASP A 114 -29.29 -9.84 0.35
CA ASP A 114 -30.66 -9.47 0.03
C ASP A 114 -30.74 -8.05 -0.57
N LEU A 115 -29.86 -7.15 -0.11
CA LEU A 115 -29.73 -5.80 -0.67
C LEU A 115 -29.23 -5.83 -2.12
N LEU A 116 -28.28 -6.72 -2.44
CA LEU A 116 -27.74 -6.85 -3.78
C LEU A 116 -28.75 -7.51 -4.73
N ASP A 117 -29.49 -8.51 -4.25
CA ASP A 117 -30.53 -9.17 -5.02
C ASP A 117 -31.72 -8.22 -5.29
N ALA A 118 -32.12 -7.40 -4.32
CA ALA A 118 -33.13 -6.36 -4.51
C ALA A 118 -32.71 -5.33 -5.58
N ALA A 119 -31.47 -4.84 -5.51
CA ALA A 119 -30.94 -3.92 -6.52
C ALA A 119 -30.89 -4.53 -7.92
N ALA A 120 -30.63 -5.84 -8.03
CA ALA A 120 -30.68 -6.56 -9.30
C ALA A 120 -32.12 -6.66 -9.86
N VAL A 121 -33.13 -6.85 -8.99
CA VAL A 121 -34.55 -6.82 -9.37
C VAL A 121 -34.96 -5.43 -9.88
N ASP A 122 -34.44 -4.36 -9.27
CA ASP A 122 -34.65 -2.97 -9.69
C ASP A 122 -33.89 -2.60 -10.99
N GLY A 123 -33.16 -3.55 -11.60
CA GLY A 123 -32.47 -3.37 -12.87
C GLY A 123 -31.13 -2.64 -12.76
N ALA A 124 -30.53 -2.57 -11.56
CA ALA A 124 -29.21 -1.97 -11.39
C ALA A 124 -28.15 -2.76 -12.19
N SER A 125 -27.42 -2.06 -13.06
CA SER A 125 -26.25 -2.60 -13.74
C SER A 125 -25.10 -2.84 -12.76
N GLY A 126 -24.17 -3.76 -13.09
CA GLY A 126 -23.03 -4.08 -12.21
C GLY A 126 -22.18 -2.86 -11.83
N THR A 127 -22.03 -1.90 -12.75
CA THR A 127 -21.32 -0.64 -12.46
C THR A 127 -22.11 0.24 -11.48
N GLN A 128 -23.44 0.35 -11.64
CA GLN A 128 -24.28 1.08 -10.71
C GLN A 128 -24.23 0.45 -9.30
N LEU A 129 -24.28 -0.88 -9.22
CA LEU A 129 -24.17 -1.59 -7.96
C LEU A 129 -22.84 -1.30 -7.25
N ILE A 130 -21.73 -1.23 -8.00
CA ILE A 130 -20.43 -0.86 -7.43
C ILE A 130 -20.44 0.57 -6.88
N TYR A 131 -20.86 1.55 -7.68
CA TYR A 131 -20.76 2.97 -7.30
C TYR A 131 -21.80 3.42 -6.27
N TYR A 132 -23.02 2.89 -6.34
CA TYR A 132 -24.15 3.37 -5.53
C TYR A 132 -24.41 2.51 -4.28
N ILE A 133 -23.91 1.27 -4.23
CA ILE A 133 -24.14 0.36 -3.09
C ILE A 133 -22.82 -0.06 -2.46
N VAL A 134 -21.96 -0.71 -3.24
CA VAL A 134 -20.73 -1.32 -2.70
C VAL A 134 -19.76 -0.27 -2.17
N LEU A 135 -19.41 0.76 -2.95
CA LEU A 135 -18.44 1.79 -2.53
C LEU A 135 -18.92 2.59 -1.30
N PRO A 136 -20.19 3.04 -1.21
CA PRO A 136 -20.70 3.69 -0.02
C PRO A 136 -20.63 2.81 1.23
N LEU A 137 -21.02 1.53 1.12
CA LEU A 137 -20.98 0.58 2.24
C LEU A 137 -19.55 0.15 2.62
N LEU A 138 -18.62 0.16 1.66
CA LEU A 138 -17.20 -0.10 1.90
C LEU A 138 -16.44 1.10 2.45
N LYS A 139 -17.02 2.29 2.49
CA LYS A 139 -16.34 3.52 2.91
C LYS A 139 -15.60 3.37 4.26
N PRO A 140 -16.17 2.77 5.32
CA PRO A 140 -15.44 2.57 6.58
C PRO A 140 -14.17 1.72 6.41
N PHE A 141 -14.24 0.66 5.59
CA PHE A 141 -13.11 -0.23 5.30
C PHE A 141 -12.02 0.44 4.45
N LEU A 142 -12.42 1.30 3.51
CA LEU A 142 -11.48 2.12 2.73
C LEU A 142 -10.80 3.18 3.61
N LEU A 143 -11.51 3.77 4.58
CA LEU A 143 -10.93 4.70 5.56
C LEU A 143 -9.93 4.00 6.48
N ILE A 144 -10.24 2.78 6.96
CA ILE A 144 -9.29 1.96 7.72
C ILE A 144 -8.01 1.74 6.90
N SER A 145 -8.14 1.30 5.65
CA SER A 145 -7.01 1.06 4.74
C SER A 145 -6.16 2.33 4.59
N LEU A 146 -6.81 3.45 4.25
CA LEU A 146 -6.17 4.77 4.07
C LEU A 146 -5.34 5.19 5.28
N ILE A 147 -5.88 5.08 6.49
CA ILE A 147 -5.19 5.56 7.69
C ILE A 147 -4.05 4.63 8.08
N VAL A 148 -4.30 3.31 8.09
CA VAL A 148 -3.27 2.32 8.43
C VAL A 148 -2.11 2.38 7.45
N ASP A 149 -2.38 2.47 6.14
CA ASP A 149 -1.34 2.57 5.12
C ASP A 149 -0.57 3.88 5.19
N THR A 150 -1.25 4.98 5.54
CA THR A 150 -0.57 6.27 5.76
C THR A 150 0.42 6.16 6.90
N ILE A 151 0.00 5.61 8.04
CA ILE A 151 0.87 5.41 9.22
C ILE A 151 2.03 4.47 8.86
N ALA A 152 1.75 3.34 8.21
CA ALA A 152 2.76 2.35 7.83
C ALA A 152 3.77 2.93 6.83
N THR A 153 3.30 3.66 5.82
CA THR A 153 4.14 4.20 4.74
C THR A 153 5.02 5.37 5.22
N LEU A 154 4.54 6.19 6.16
CA LEU A 154 5.36 7.24 6.78
C LEU A 154 6.50 6.67 7.64
N ASN A 155 6.25 5.53 8.29
CA ASN A 155 7.22 4.84 9.14
C ASN A 155 8.07 3.81 8.39
N LEU A 156 7.99 3.75 7.06
CA LEU A 156 8.59 2.72 6.21
C LEU A 156 10.11 2.88 6.01
N PHE A 157 10.86 2.79 7.10
CA PHE A 157 12.31 2.95 7.11
C PHE A 157 13.04 1.81 6.39
N ASP A 158 12.78 0.58 6.84
CA ASP A 158 13.56 -0.61 6.50
C ASP A 158 13.58 -0.91 5.00
N LEU A 159 12.42 -0.86 4.35
CA LEU A 159 12.27 -1.10 2.93
C LEU A 159 13.03 -0.06 2.10
N ILE A 160 12.86 1.24 2.41
CA ILE A 160 13.50 2.32 1.65
C ILE A 160 15.01 2.36 1.88
N PHE A 161 15.44 2.15 3.12
CA PHE A 161 16.86 2.08 3.47
C PHE A 161 17.56 1.00 2.66
N ILE A 162 16.99 -0.22 2.61
CA ILE A 162 17.58 -1.33 1.85
C ILE A 162 17.47 -1.11 0.35
N LEU A 163 16.30 -0.69 -0.15
CA LEU A 163 16.04 -0.61 -1.59
C LEU A 163 16.86 0.49 -2.28
N THR A 164 16.95 1.68 -1.67
CA THR A 164 17.54 2.86 -2.31
C THR A 164 18.44 3.70 -1.40
N GLY A 165 18.39 3.51 -0.08
CA GLY A 165 19.02 4.43 0.87
C GLY A 165 18.48 5.86 0.76
N GLY A 166 17.25 6.04 0.26
CA GLY A 166 16.64 7.36 0.02
C GLY A 166 17.04 8.01 -1.30
N GLY A 167 18.00 7.45 -2.04
CA GLY A 167 18.54 8.05 -3.26
C GLY A 167 17.82 7.65 -4.56
N PRO A 168 18.39 8.06 -5.72
CA PRO A 168 19.37 9.14 -5.88
C PRO A 168 18.79 10.51 -5.49
N MET A 169 19.66 11.45 -5.06
CA MET A 169 19.28 12.84 -4.74
C MET A 169 18.11 12.96 -3.74
N TYR A 170 18.09 12.11 -2.72
CA TYR A 170 17.03 12.06 -1.69
C TYR A 170 15.60 11.87 -2.25
N ARG A 171 15.47 11.38 -3.50
CA ARG A 171 14.18 11.28 -4.20
C ARG A 171 13.18 10.38 -3.48
N THR A 172 13.63 9.33 -2.83
CA THR A 172 12.76 8.39 -2.10
C THR A 172 12.90 8.53 -0.60
N GLU A 173 13.52 9.60 -0.10
CA GLU A 173 13.71 9.78 1.33
C GLU A 173 12.37 9.96 2.05
N VAL A 174 12.17 9.17 3.10
CA VAL A 174 11.01 9.24 4.01
C VAL A 174 11.44 9.82 5.35
N MET A 175 10.50 10.33 6.16
CA MET A 175 10.83 10.98 7.43
C MET A 175 11.63 10.09 8.38
N SER A 176 11.28 8.80 8.45
CA SER A 176 11.99 7.83 9.28
C SER A 176 13.43 7.61 8.83
N LEU A 177 13.70 7.67 7.51
CA LEU A 177 15.04 7.59 6.96
C LEU A 177 15.83 8.90 7.16
N TYR A 178 15.18 10.04 6.98
CA TYR A 178 15.78 11.35 7.26
C TYR A 178 16.21 11.48 8.73
N MET A 179 15.37 11.02 9.66
CA MET A 179 15.71 10.91 11.07
C MET A 179 16.98 10.06 11.29
N TYR A 180 17.06 8.91 10.60
CA TYR A 180 18.21 8.00 10.70
C TYR A 180 19.50 8.68 10.18
N HIS A 181 19.46 9.28 8.99
CA HIS A 181 20.59 10.00 8.42
C HIS A 181 21.08 11.14 9.34
N LEU A 182 20.17 11.89 9.97
CA LEU A 182 20.55 12.94 10.93
C LEU A 182 21.20 12.38 12.19
N ALA A 183 20.60 11.35 12.80
CA ALA A 183 21.05 10.81 14.07
C ALA A 183 22.36 10.01 13.93
N PHE A 184 22.41 9.10 12.96
CA PHE A 184 23.43 8.06 12.88
C PHE A 184 24.50 8.36 11.83
N ASP A 185 24.15 8.90 10.67
CA ASP A 185 25.14 9.19 9.63
C ASP A 185 25.84 10.53 9.88
N GLN A 186 25.10 11.54 10.33
CA GLN A 186 25.63 12.89 10.60
C GLN A 186 25.99 13.14 12.07
N GLY A 187 25.61 12.23 12.98
CA GLY A 187 25.87 12.35 14.42
C GLY A 187 25.05 13.43 15.14
N TYR A 188 24.07 14.06 14.48
CA TYR A 188 23.20 15.07 15.08
C TYR A 188 22.04 14.44 15.87
N LEU A 189 22.37 13.74 16.96
CA LEU A 189 21.38 13.04 17.80
C LEU A 189 20.23 13.94 18.26
N GLY A 190 20.51 15.19 18.66
CA GLY A 190 19.46 16.14 19.07
C GLY A 190 18.46 16.47 17.95
N ARG A 191 18.94 16.62 16.71
CA ARG A 191 18.08 16.86 15.54
C ARG A 191 17.31 15.61 15.14
N GLY A 192 17.97 14.46 15.15
CA GLY A 192 17.34 13.16 14.92
C GLY A 192 16.18 12.92 15.88
N SER A 193 16.42 13.09 17.19
CA SER A 193 15.39 12.95 18.22
C SER A 193 14.22 13.91 18.03
N ALA A 194 14.47 15.17 17.64
CA ALA A 194 13.40 16.12 17.34
C ALA A 194 12.52 15.65 16.18
N VAL A 195 13.12 15.11 15.11
CA VAL A 195 12.38 14.52 13.98
C VAL A 195 11.57 13.29 14.44
N SER A 196 12.13 12.43 15.31
CA SER A 196 11.40 11.28 15.86
C SER A 196 10.15 11.72 16.62
N VAL A 197 10.26 12.77 17.46
CA VAL A 197 9.12 13.31 18.21
C VAL A 197 8.07 13.90 17.27
N ILE A 198 8.48 14.62 16.23
CA ILE A 198 7.55 15.15 15.21
C ILE A 198 6.82 14.00 14.51
N LEU A 199 7.54 12.95 14.09
CA LEU A 199 6.96 11.78 13.45
C LEU A 199 5.98 11.04 14.37
N LEU A 200 6.30 10.94 15.67
CA LEU A 200 5.41 10.40 16.69
C LEU A 200 4.13 11.23 16.81
N LEU A 201 4.23 12.56 16.90
CA LEU A 201 3.07 13.44 17.01
C LEU A 201 2.16 13.36 15.76
N ILE A 202 2.75 13.29 14.57
CA ILE A 202 2.00 13.08 13.32
C ILE A 202 1.28 11.73 13.36
N THR A 203 1.97 10.66 13.76
CA THR A 203 1.40 9.32 13.83
C THR A 203 0.28 9.25 14.87
N LEU A 204 0.47 9.83 16.05
CA LEU A 204 -0.56 9.93 17.09
C LEU A 204 -1.76 10.74 16.62
N GLY A 205 -1.54 11.86 15.92
CA GLY A 205 -2.62 12.65 15.32
C GLY A 205 -3.47 11.84 14.34
N LEU A 206 -2.84 11.03 13.50
CA LEU A 206 -3.53 10.12 12.57
C LEU A 206 -4.32 9.03 13.30
N VAL A 207 -3.75 8.47 14.37
CA VAL A 207 -4.45 7.46 15.21
C VAL A 207 -5.63 8.08 15.95
N MET A 208 -5.51 9.28 16.50
CA MET A 208 -6.63 9.97 17.15
C MET A 208 -7.74 10.31 16.14
N LEU A 209 -7.37 10.77 14.94
CA LEU A 209 -8.31 11.00 13.85
C LEU A 209 -9.06 9.71 13.49
N TYR A 210 -8.35 8.58 13.44
CA TYR A 210 -8.97 7.27 13.21
C TYR A 210 -10.02 6.93 14.26
N ILE A 211 -9.67 7.03 15.56
CA ILE A 211 -10.58 6.70 16.65
C ILE A 211 -11.81 7.61 16.60
N PHE A 212 -11.62 8.91 16.40
CA PHE A 212 -12.71 9.88 16.33
C PHE A 212 -13.68 9.59 15.19
N LEU A 213 -13.18 9.31 13.98
CA LEU A 213 -14.02 8.97 12.83
C LEU A 213 -14.79 7.66 13.03
N PHE A 214 -14.16 6.68 13.69
CA PHE A 214 -14.77 5.38 13.93
C PHE A 214 -15.84 5.42 15.03
N GLU A 215 -15.63 6.21 16.09
CA GLU A 215 -16.64 6.44 17.12
C GLU A 215 -17.87 7.18 16.57
N GLU A 216 -17.68 8.15 15.67
CA GLU A 216 -18.80 8.81 14.98
C GLU A 216 -19.61 7.85 14.09
N GLU A 217 -18.95 6.92 13.38
CA GLU A 217 -19.66 5.93 12.56
C GLU A 217 -20.37 4.90 13.44
N ALA A 218 -19.76 4.43 14.53
CA ALA A 218 -20.39 3.51 15.47
C ALA A 218 -21.60 4.13 16.19
N ALA A 219 -21.60 5.45 16.41
CA ALA A 219 -22.72 6.18 17.01
C ALA A 219 -23.88 6.45 16.03
N ARG A 220 -23.70 6.22 14.73
CA ARG A 220 -24.72 6.44 13.68
C ARG A 220 -25.48 5.17 13.27
N VAL A 221 -25.04 4.00 13.75
CA VAL A 221 -25.68 2.68 13.54
C VAL A 221 -26.54 2.34 14.75
#